data_AF-A0A7W0XKL9-F1
#
_entry.id   AF-A0A7W0XKL9-F1
#
_cell.length_a   1.000
_cell.length_b   1.000
_cell.length_c   1.000
_cell.angle_alpha   90.00
_cell.angle_beta   90.00
_cell.angle_gamma   90.00
#
_symmetry.space_group_name_H-M   'P 1'
#
loop_
_entity.id
_entity.type
_entity.pdbx_description
1 polymer ?
#
loop_
_entity_poly.entity_id
_entity_poly.type
_entity_poly.pdbx_seq_one_letter_code
_entity_poly.pdbx_strand_id
1 'polypeptide(L)'
;MLPRSDRAESIAAPSVQEAMRAWRARHPHATFAEIEVAATRQVAAVRAELIRSALESGEPAIAPDCGACGRAMIRAGIQTRTIITSHQEAVTVRGQRYRCPACGAGLFPPR
;
A
#
# COMPACT_ATOMS: atom_id res chain seq x y z
N MET A 1 -28.55 -12.34 28.89
CA MET A 1 -28.84 -11.31 27.86
C MET A 1 -27.69 -10.31 27.89
N LEU A 2 -26.74 -10.46 26.98
CA LEU A 2 -25.65 -9.52 26.73
C LEU A 2 -25.64 -9.27 25.21
N PRO A 3 -25.96 -8.08 24.71
CA PRO A 3 -25.65 -7.74 23.33
C PRO A 3 -24.19 -7.27 23.29
N ARG A 4 -23.42 -7.69 22.29
CA ARG A 4 -22.31 -6.94 21.67
C ARG A 4 -21.46 -7.87 20.83
N SER A 5 -21.81 -7.93 19.55
CA SER A 5 -20.78 -7.84 18.53
C SER A 5 -21.39 -7.02 17.42
N ASP A 6 -21.17 -5.70 17.49
CA ASP A 6 -21.13 -4.87 16.29
C ASP A 6 -20.08 -5.53 15.39
N ARG A 7 -20.54 -6.45 14.53
CA ARG A 7 -19.80 -6.76 13.32
C ARG A 7 -19.75 -5.44 12.58
N ALA A 8 -18.62 -4.75 12.65
CA ALA A 8 -18.32 -3.66 11.74
C ALA A 8 -18.52 -4.23 10.34
N GLU A 9 -19.67 -3.94 9.75
CA GLU A 9 -20.09 -4.42 8.46
C GLU A 9 -19.12 -3.77 7.47
N SER A 10 -18.15 -4.56 7.01
CA SER A 10 -17.15 -4.10 6.05
C SER A 10 -17.90 -3.72 4.77
N ILE A 11 -18.11 -2.42 4.55
CA ILE A 11 -18.53 -1.91 3.25
C ILE A 11 -17.36 -2.20 2.32
N ALA A 12 -17.48 -3.27 1.52
CA ALA A 12 -16.51 -3.57 0.50
C ALA A 12 -16.37 -2.35 -0.41
N ALA A 13 -15.12 -1.89 -0.63
CA ALA A 13 -14.88 -0.85 -1.60
C ALA A 13 -15.39 -1.30 -2.98
N PRO A 14 -16.02 -0.41 -3.77
CA PRO A 14 -16.52 -0.78 -5.08
C PRO A 14 -15.37 -1.28 -5.96
N SER A 15 -15.64 -2.28 -6.78
CA SER A 15 -14.70 -2.74 -7.80
C SER A 15 -14.33 -1.60 -8.76
N VAL A 16 -13.17 -1.70 -9.40
CA VAL A 16 -12.73 -0.73 -10.42
C VAL A 16 -13.76 -0.59 -11.53
N GLN A 17 -14.40 -1.68 -11.92
CA GLN A 17 -15.44 -1.71 -12.93
C GLN A 17 -16.70 -0.94 -12.49
N GLU A 18 -17.11 -1.06 -11.22
CA GLU A 18 -18.24 -0.29 -10.67
C GLU A 18 -17.90 1.19 -10.55
N ALA A 19 -16.70 1.51 -10.08
CA ALA A 19 -16.22 2.88 -10.00
C ALA A 19 -16.16 3.54 -11.39
N MET A 20 -15.73 2.80 -12.41
CA MET A 20 -15.74 3.27 -13.80
C MET A 20 -17.15 3.46 -14.36
N ARG A 21 -18.10 2.54 -14.09
CA ARG A 21 -19.50 2.73 -14.50
C ARG A 21 -20.12 3.96 -13.84
N ALA A 22 -19.92 4.16 -12.54
CA ALA A 22 -20.40 5.32 -11.81
C ALA A 22 -19.75 6.62 -12.28
N TRP A 23 -18.46 6.59 -12.66
CA TRP A 23 -17.81 7.74 -13.29
C TRP A 23 -18.42 8.04 -14.66
N ARG A 24 -18.59 7.03 -15.54
CA ARG A 24 -19.14 7.21 -16.90
C ARG A 24 -20.57 7.74 -16.89
N ALA A 25 -21.40 7.31 -15.93
CA ALA A 25 -22.77 7.82 -15.75
C ALA A 25 -22.81 9.31 -15.43
N ARG A 26 -21.82 9.82 -14.67
CA ARG A 26 -21.67 11.25 -14.36
C ARG A 26 -21.02 12.07 -15.47
N HIS A 27 -20.39 11.41 -16.44
CA HIS A 27 -19.70 12.07 -17.55
C HIS A 27 -20.21 11.52 -18.90
N PRO A 28 -21.51 11.71 -19.23
CA PRO A 28 -22.15 11.14 -20.41
C PRO A 28 -21.45 11.49 -21.72
N HIS A 29 -20.81 12.65 -21.80
CA HIS A 29 -20.14 13.17 -22.99
C HIS A 29 -18.61 13.14 -22.92
N ALA A 30 -18.02 12.41 -21.96
CA ALA A 30 -16.57 12.29 -21.86
C ALA A 30 -15.95 11.80 -23.16
N THR A 31 -14.89 12.48 -23.58
CA THR A 31 -14.03 12.08 -24.68
C THR A 31 -13.23 10.82 -24.32
N PHE A 32 -12.64 10.17 -25.32
CA PHE A 32 -11.76 9.03 -25.10
C PHE A 32 -10.61 9.37 -24.15
N ALA A 33 -9.96 10.52 -24.33
CA ALA A 33 -8.83 10.96 -23.49
C ALA A 33 -9.25 11.13 -22.01
N GLU A 34 -10.43 11.68 -21.75
CA GLU A 34 -10.96 11.83 -20.39
C GLU A 34 -11.30 10.47 -19.76
N ILE A 35 -11.86 9.54 -20.55
CA ILE A 35 -12.11 8.16 -20.12
C ILE A 35 -10.80 7.46 -19.76
N GLU A 36 -9.75 7.64 -20.55
CA GLU A 36 -8.44 7.06 -20.29
C GLU A 36 -7.85 7.58 -18.98
N VAL A 37 -7.84 8.91 -18.78
CA VAL A 37 -7.39 9.53 -17.52
C VAL A 37 -8.18 9.02 -16.32
N ALA A 38 -9.50 8.87 -16.45
CA ALA A 38 -10.34 8.32 -15.39
C ALA A 38 -9.99 6.86 -15.08
N ALA A 39 -9.79 6.04 -16.12
CA ALA A 39 -9.39 4.65 -15.96
C ALA A 39 -8.03 4.52 -15.26
N THR A 40 -7.03 5.32 -15.67
CA THR A 40 -5.72 5.37 -15.01
C THR A 40 -5.85 5.67 -13.52
N ARG A 41 -6.70 6.64 -13.14
CA ARG A 41 -6.93 6.99 -11.73
C ARG A 41 -7.56 5.85 -10.93
N GLN A 42 -8.52 5.11 -11.51
CA GLN A 42 -9.14 3.98 -10.80
C GLN A 42 -8.15 2.82 -10.61
N VAL A 43 -7.35 2.52 -11.64
CA VAL A 43 -6.31 1.48 -11.56
C VAL A 43 -5.23 1.86 -10.56
N ALA A 44 -4.86 3.14 -10.50
CA ALA A 44 -3.87 3.64 -9.56
C ALA A 44 -4.24 3.37 -8.10
N ALA A 45 -5.51 3.56 -7.73
CA ALA A 45 -5.98 3.27 -6.38
C ALA A 45 -5.82 1.79 -6.02
N VAL A 46 -6.19 0.88 -6.92
CA VAL A 46 -6.03 -0.57 -6.70
C VAL A 46 -4.55 -0.96 -6.65
N ARG A 47 -3.71 -0.40 -7.51
CA ARG A 47 -2.27 -0.67 -7.48
C ARG A 47 -1.65 -0.26 -6.15
N ALA A 48 -1.99 0.93 -5.66
CA ALA A 48 -1.53 1.42 -4.36
C ALA A 48 -1.96 0.48 -3.22
N GLU A 49 -3.18 -0.02 -3.26
CA GLU A 49 -3.69 -0.98 -2.28
C GLU A 49 -2.93 -2.31 -2.33
N LEU A 50 -2.73 -2.87 -3.52
CA LEU A 50 -2.00 -4.12 -3.71
C LEU A 50 -0.57 -4.02 -3.19
N ILE A 51 0.11 -2.90 -3.47
CA ILE A 51 1.46 -2.65 -2.95
C ILE A 51 1.43 -2.59 -1.42
N ARG A 52 0.49 -1.82 -0.84
CA ARG A 52 0.37 -1.69 0.62
C ARG A 52 0.12 -3.05 1.27
N SER A 53 -0.86 -3.81 0.79
CA SER A 53 -1.21 -5.12 1.32
C SER A 53 -0.05 -6.12 1.21
N ALA A 54 0.65 -6.14 0.07
CA ALA A 54 1.84 -7.00 -0.09
C ALA A 54 2.92 -6.65 0.94
N LEU A 55 3.17 -5.36 1.17
CA LEU A 55 4.15 -4.90 2.16
C LEU A 55 3.75 -5.20 3.60
N GLU A 56 2.46 -5.08 3.93
CA GLU A 56 1.93 -5.44 5.26
C GLU A 56 2.02 -6.95 5.51
N SER A 57 1.75 -7.78 4.51
CA SER A 57 1.86 -9.24 4.62
C SER A 57 3.30 -9.75 4.67
N GLY A 58 4.27 -8.94 4.21
CA GLY A 58 5.68 -9.29 4.11
C GLY A 58 6.52 -8.96 5.34
N GLU A 59 5.94 -8.49 6.46
CA GLU A 59 6.74 -8.21 7.66
C GLU A 59 7.37 -9.52 8.22
N PRO A 60 8.71 -9.62 8.28
CA PRO A 60 9.36 -10.85 8.66
C PRO A 60 9.24 -11.09 10.17
N ALA A 61 8.94 -12.33 10.54
CA ALA A 61 8.85 -12.74 11.95
C ALA A 61 10.17 -12.51 12.70
N ILE A 62 11.30 -12.72 12.02
CA ILE A 62 12.66 -12.55 12.54
C ILE A 62 13.31 -11.36 11.81
N ALA A 63 14.20 -10.64 12.50
CA ALA A 63 14.93 -9.55 11.88
C ALA A 63 15.84 -10.08 10.75
N PRO A 64 15.81 -9.47 9.55
CA PRO A 64 16.63 -9.92 8.42
C PRO A 64 18.10 -9.57 8.63
N ASP A 65 18.97 -10.25 7.86
CA ASP A 65 20.38 -9.90 7.77
C ASP A 65 20.60 -8.66 6.90
N CYS A 66 21.65 -7.90 7.23
CA CYS A 66 22.00 -6.71 6.50
C CYS A 66 22.53 -7.06 5.10
N GLY A 67 21.84 -6.63 4.04
CA GLY A 67 22.29 -6.85 2.66
C GLY A 67 23.61 -6.19 2.28
N ALA A 68 24.19 -5.32 3.12
CA ALA A 68 25.47 -4.67 2.87
C ALA A 68 26.66 -5.38 3.55
N CYS A 69 26.47 -6.04 4.69
CA CYS A 69 27.57 -6.65 5.45
C CYS A 69 27.26 -8.03 6.08
N GLY A 70 26.04 -8.55 5.89
CA GLY A 70 25.60 -9.85 6.39
C GLY A 70 25.27 -9.93 7.88
N ARG A 71 25.43 -8.85 8.65
CA ARG A 71 25.09 -8.85 10.09
C ARG A 71 23.58 -8.79 10.32
N ALA A 72 23.07 -9.59 11.26
CA ALA A 72 21.70 -9.51 11.75
C ALA A 72 21.30 -8.07 12.12
N MET A 73 20.21 -7.58 11.56
CA MET A 73 19.71 -6.23 11.82
C MET A 73 18.90 -6.18 13.11
N ILE A 74 18.77 -4.98 13.70
CA ILE A 74 17.94 -4.74 14.89
C ILE A 74 16.71 -3.92 14.53
N ARG A 75 15.60 -4.14 15.25
CA ARG A 75 14.39 -3.32 15.15
C ARG A 75 14.71 -1.88 15.54
N ALA A 76 14.27 -0.93 14.72
CA ALA A 76 14.58 0.50 14.84
C ALA A 76 13.29 1.36 14.81
N GLY A 77 12.22 0.84 15.42
CA GLY A 77 10.90 1.46 15.51
C GLY A 77 10.03 1.29 14.26
N ILE A 78 8.81 1.81 14.33
CA ILE A 78 7.87 1.86 13.21
C ILE A 78 8.13 3.13 12.40
N GLN A 79 8.18 3.01 11.08
CA GLN A 79 8.30 4.13 10.15
C GLN A 79 7.08 4.20 9.25
N THR A 80 6.62 5.42 8.99
CA THR A 80 5.64 5.72 7.94
C THR A 80 6.33 6.54 6.85
N ARG A 81 6.17 6.17 5.58
CA ARG A 81 6.74 6.88 4.45
C ARG A 81 5.79 6.85 3.27
N THR A 82 5.65 7.97 2.58
CA THR A 82 5.02 8.03 1.26
C THR A 82 6.08 7.78 0.20
N ILE A 83 5.86 6.77 -0.64
CA ILE A 83 6.74 6.37 -1.73
C ILE A 83 6.03 6.73 -3.04
N ILE A 84 6.76 7.38 -3.94
CA ILE A 84 6.27 7.61 -5.29
C ILE A 84 6.57 6.38 -6.16
N THR A 85 5.49 5.79 -6.63
CA THR A 85 5.29 4.98 -7.82
C THR A 85 6.31 5.12 -8.94
N SER A 86 6.76 4.03 -9.59
CA SER A 86 7.23 4.13 -10.98
C SER A 86 6.14 4.71 -11.91
N HIS A 87 4.87 4.53 -11.54
CA HIS A 87 3.71 5.11 -12.22
C HIS A 87 3.28 6.48 -11.65
N GLN A 88 4.16 7.16 -10.90
CA GLN A 88 3.91 8.48 -10.27
C GLN A 88 2.78 8.51 -9.24
N GLU A 89 2.40 7.34 -8.71
CA GLU A 89 1.37 7.21 -7.68
C GLU A 89 1.98 7.37 -6.28
N ALA A 90 1.28 8.03 -5.36
CA ALA A 90 1.72 8.11 -3.98
C ALA A 90 1.17 6.93 -3.17
N VAL A 91 2.05 6.10 -2.61
CA VAL A 91 1.69 4.99 -1.72
C VAL A 91 2.25 5.25 -0.33
N THR A 92 1.38 5.33 0.67
CA THR A 92 1.79 5.46 2.07
C THR A 92 1.98 4.07 2.67
N VAL A 93 3.21 3.79 3.09
CA VAL A 93 3.63 2.53 3.71
C VAL A 93 3.96 2.79 5.17
N ARG A 94 3.47 1.94 6.06
CA ARG A 94 3.81 1.94 7.48
C ARG A 94 4.27 0.55 7.90
N GLY A 95 5.41 0.44 8.57
CA GLY A 95 5.92 -0.85 9.02
C GLY A 95 7.17 -0.77 9.87
N GLN A 96 7.68 -1.94 10.26
CA GLN A 96 8.92 -2.06 11.01
C GLN A 96 10.12 -1.59 10.20
N ARG A 97 10.88 -0.64 10.74
CA ARG A 97 12.20 -0.26 10.24
C ARG A 97 13.28 -1.05 10.95
N TYR A 98 14.33 -1.41 10.23
CA TYR A 98 15.52 -2.06 10.79
C TYR A 98 16.78 -1.22 10.58
N ARG A 99 17.76 -1.37 11.46
CA ARG A 99 19.09 -0.76 11.33
C ARG A 99 20.17 -1.81 11.62
N CYS A 100 21.23 -1.81 10.83
CA CYS A 100 22.40 -2.65 11.09
C CYS A 100 23.24 -2.03 12.21
N PRO A 101 23.58 -2.77 13.29
CA PRO A 101 24.44 -2.25 14.35
C PRO A 101 25.91 -2.12 13.91
N ALA A 102 26.36 -2.87 12.90
CA ALA A 102 27.75 -2.88 12.46
C ALA A 102 28.10 -1.75 11.48
N CYS A 103 27.30 -1.56 10.43
CA CYS A 103 27.58 -0.56 9.38
C CYS A 103 26.58 0.60 9.35
N GLY A 104 25.51 0.55 10.16
CA GLY A 104 24.51 1.62 10.22
C GLY A 104 23.46 1.63 9.11
N ALA A 105 23.55 0.73 8.12
CA ALA A 105 22.59 0.65 7.02
C ALA A 105 21.14 0.44 7.53
N GLY A 106 20.19 1.15 6.93
CA GLY A 106 18.76 1.02 7.21
C GLY A 106 18.06 0.09 6.23
N LEU A 107 16.99 -0.56 6.68
CA LEU A 107 16.10 -1.34 5.83
C LEU A 107 14.65 -0.97 6.11
N PHE A 108 13.94 -0.52 5.07
CA PHE A 108 12.51 -0.24 5.06
C PHE A 108 12.01 -0.06 3.61
N PRO A 109 10.90 -0.71 3.21
CA PRO A 109 10.24 -1.81 3.91
C PRO A 109 11.14 -3.06 3.96
N PRO A 110 10.92 -3.99 4.91
CA PRO A 110 11.64 -5.26 4.93
C PRO A 110 11.28 -6.12 3.70
N ARG A 111 12.21 -7.01 3.31
CA ARG A 111 12.03 -7.94 2.18
C ARG A 111 11.40 -9.25 2.64
#